data_AF-A0A1X6YS19-F1
#
_entry.id   AF-A0A1X6YS19-F1
#
_cell.length_a   1.000
_cell.length_b   1.000
_cell.length_c   1.000
_cell.angle_alpha   90.00
_cell.angle_beta   90.00
_cell.angle_gamma   90.00
#
_symmetry.space_group_name_H-M   'P 1'
#
loop_
_entity.id
_entity.type
_entity.pdbx_description
1 polymer ?
#
loop_
_entity_poly.entity_id
_entity_poly.type
_entity_poly.pdbx_seq_one_letter_code
_entity_poly.pdbx_strand_id
1 'polypeptide(L)'
;MGIRRRARYQSPVIDPRSRPVVVFGDTSEARTLAASRATGVVRWRDDVAVGAGPCGAAARHATLGAALRQAEAAALVIALHPFDTAGIAAARAAAGSAGLPCLTLLRPPWPRAPGEQRVTVRNAAALARVIPPGARVFAATGREDLAALRRLDARLWLRLVAPGARVAGARIARGAPPFTVDSEMRLFRRIRPDWLVLRNAGGPGARPKLDAARALGIRVAMIARPPRPCGALATTPEEACRWIDRITPSPAG
;
A
#
# COMPACT_ATOMS: atom_id res chain seq x y z
N MET A 1 -36.19 33.68 -9.70
CA MET A 1 -36.55 32.39 -10.34
C MET A 1 -35.77 32.31 -11.65
N GLY A 2 -34.87 31.34 -11.81
CA GLY A 2 -33.99 31.25 -13.00
C GLY A 2 -32.86 30.25 -12.78
N ILE A 3 -33.15 28.99 -13.09
CA ILE A 3 -32.43 27.76 -12.71
C ILE A 3 -31.08 27.64 -13.45
N ARG A 4 -29.97 27.49 -12.71
CA ARG A 4 -28.65 27.11 -13.26
C ARG A 4 -28.73 25.69 -13.85
N ARG A 5 -28.52 25.55 -15.15
CA ARG A 5 -28.41 24.24 -15.83
C ARG A 5 -27.21 23.48 -15.26
N ARG A 6 -27.46 22.36 -14.57
CA ARG A 6 -26.41 21.38 -14.23
C ARG A 6 -25.93 20.73 -15.52
N ALA A 7 -24.63 20.79 -15.77
CA ALA A 7 -23.99 20.00 -16.82
C ALA A 7 -24.28 18.52 -16.56
N ARG A 8 -24.89 17.83 -17.54
CA ARG A 8 -25.11 16.39 -17.48
C ARG A 8 -23.75 15.71 -17.59
N TYR A 9 -23.30 15.08 -16.52
CA TYR A 9 -22.20 14.13 -16.55
C TYR A 9 -22.65 12.94 -17.40
N GLN A 10 -22.22 12.90 -18.67
CA GLN A 10 -22.38 11.72 -19.51
C GLN A 10 -21.42 10.66 -18.97
N SER A 11 -21.98 9.57 -18.45
CA SER A 11 -21.18 8.39 -18.11
C SER A 11 -20.51 7.89 -19.39
N PRO A 12 -19.19 7.59 -19.38
CA PRO A 12 -18.51 7.14 -20.57
C PRO A 12 -19.14 5.83 -21.06
N VAL A 13 -19.42 5.77 -22.36
CA VAL A 13 -19.92 4.58 -23.05
C VAL A 13 -18.81 3.54 -23.04
N ILE A 14 -19.00 2.43 -22.33
CA ILE A 14 -18.08 1.28 -22.33
C ILE A 14 -18.29 0.54 -23.65
N ASP A 15 -17.24 0.36 -24.45
CA ASP A 15 -17.28 -0.58 -25.57
C ASP A 15 -17.40 -2.00 -24.99
N PRO A 16 -18.54 -2.71 -25.22
CA PRO A 16 -18.76 -4.04 -24.68
C PRO A 16 -17.75 -5.10 -25.18
N ARG A 17 -16.90 -4.78 -26.18
CA ARG A 17 -15.85 -5.66 -26.70
C ARG A 17 -14.48 -5.47 -26.04
N SER A 18 -14.31 -4.47 -25.18
CA SER A 18 -13.03 -4.17 -24.54
C SER A 18 -12.87 -4.95 -23.21
N ARG A 19 -11.97 -5.95 -23.20
CA ARG A 19 -11.65 -6.74 -22.01
C ARG A 19 -11.06 -5.86 -20.89
N PRO A 20 -11.49 -6.01 -19.62
CA PRO A 20 -11.05 -5.12 -18.53
C PRO A 20 -9.63 -5.42 -18.05
N VAL A 21 -8.94 -4.41 -17.51
CA VAL A 21 -7.68 -4.56 -16.77
C VAL A 21 -7.97 -4.56 -15.27
N VAL A 22 -7.63 -5.64 -14.58
CA VAL A 22 -7.88 -5.72 -13.12
C VAL A 22 -6.74 -5.06 -12.36
N VAL A 23 -7.06 -4.19 -11.41
CA VAL A 23 -6.08 -3.57 -10.49
C VAL A 23 -6.25 -4.18 -9.10
N PHE A 24 -5.30 -5.02 -8.67
CA PHE A 24 -5.34 -5.67 -7.38
C PHE A 24 -4.58 -4.88 -6.31
N GLY A 25 -5.31 -4.36 -5.33
CA GLY A 25 -4.73 -3.64 -4.19
C GLY A 25 -5.47 -2.35 -3.81
N ASP A 26 -5.08 -1.79 -2.67
CA ASP A 26 -5.73 -0.63 -2.05
C ASP A 26 -4.75 0.51 -1.73
N THR A 27 -3.60 0.51 -2.39
CA THR A 27 -2.62 1.59 -2.25
C THR A 27 -3.14 2.92 -2.84
N SER A 28 -2.46 4.03 -2.53
CA SER A 28 -2.72 5.31 -3.20
C SER A 28 -2.55 5.18 -4.71
N GLU A 29 -1.52 4.45 -5.14
CA GLU A 29 -1.21 4.26 -6.56
C GLU A 29 -2.31 3.46 -7.26
N ALA A 30 -2.85 2.43 -6.61
CA ALA A 30 -4.00 1.68 -7.11
C ALA A 30 -5.22 2.59 -7.32
N ARG A 31 -5.52 3.48 -6.36
CA ARG A 31 -6.64 4.43 -6.45
C ARG A 31 -6.40 5.47 -7.55
N THR A 32 -5.20 6.01 -7.67
CA THR A 32 -4.86 6.98 -8.73
C THR A 32 -4.97 6.34 -10.10
N LEU A 33 -4.45 5.12 -10.29
CA LEU A 33 -4.57 4.39 -11.55
C LEU A 33 -6.03 4.07 -11.89
N ALA A 34 -6.83 3.64 -10.92
CA ALA A 34 -8.25 3.37 -11.14
C ALA A 34 -9.04 4.65 -11.45
N ALA A 35 -8.63 5.81 -10.93
CA ALA A 35 -9.28 7.10 -11.22
C ALA A 35 -8.86 7.68 -12.58
N SER A 36 -7.63 7.39 -13.05
CA SER A 36 -7.13 7.91 -14.33
C SER A 36 -7.73 7.20 -15.55
N ARG A 37 -8.39 6.04 -15.38
CA ARG A 37 -9.14 5.36 -16.43
C ARG A 37 -10.57 5.07 -15.98
N ALA A 38 -11.55 5.67 -16.65
CA ALA A 38 -12.96 5.51 -16.32
C ALA A 38 -13.56 4.16 -16.75
N THR A 39 -12.87 3.38 -17.59
CA THR A 39 -13.35 2.10 -18.13
C THR A 39 -12.37 0.97 -17.83
N GLY A 40 -12.93 -0.22 -17.55
CA GLY A 40 -12.18 -1.48 -17.51
C GLY A 40 -11.34 -1.74 -16.26
N VAL A 41 -11.29 -0.85 -15.25
CA VAL A 41 -10.50 -1.08 -14.03
C VAL A 41 -11.38 -1.54 -12.86
N VAL A 42 -11.23 -2.82 -12.48
CA VAL A 42 -11.84 -3.35 -11.24
C VAL A 42 -10.78 -3.34 -10.14
N ARG A 43 -11.03 -2.57 -9.07
CA ARG A 43 -10.18 -2.59 -7.88
C ARG A 43 -10.64 -3.70 -6.95
N TRP A 44 -9.71 -4.54 -6.52
CA TRP A 44 -10.03 -5.73 -5.71
C TRP A 44 -9.20 -5.72 -4.41
N ARG A 45 -9.85 -5.96 -3.27
CA ARG A 45 -9.26 -6.00 -1.91
C ARG A 45 -9.93 -7.10 -1.10
N ASP A 46 -9.16 -7.95 -0.42
CA ASP A 46 -9.67 -9.02 0.46
C ASP A 46 -10.77 -9.87 -0.21
N ASP A 47 -10.55 -10.26 -1.47
CA ASP A 47 -11.51 -11.00 -2.29
C ASP A 47 -12.85 -10.27 -2.54
N VAL A 48 -12.88 -8.94 -2.45
CA VAL A 48 -14.06 -8.11 -2.71
C VAL A 48 -13.76 -7.00 -3.74
N ALA A 49 -14.64 -6.84 -4.72
CA ALA A 49 -14.58 -5.74 -5.68
C ALA A 49 -15.03 -4.42 -5.04
N VAL A 50 -14.19 -3.40 -5.15
CA VAL A 50 -14.42 -2.07 -4.59
C VAL A 50 -14.22 -1.00 -5.66
N GLY A 51 -15.22 -0.85 -6.52
CA GLY A 51 -15.28 0.12 -7.62
C GLY A 51 -16.29 -0.33 -8.68
N ALA A 52 -17.07 0.59 -9.24
CA ALA A 52 -18.16 0.27 -10.15
C ALA A 52 -17.65 -0.22 -11.51
N GLY A 53 -17.94 -1.49 -11.80
CA GLY A 53 -17.89 -2.14 -13.09
C GLY A 53 -18.90 -3.28 -13.08
N PRO A 54 -19.29 -3.85 -14.24
CA PRO A 54 -20.42 -4.79 -14.36
C PRO A 54 -20.30 -6.04 -13.46
N CYS A 55 -19.10 -6.37 -12.97
CA CYS A 55 -18.83 -7.51 -12.10
C CYS A 55 -18.89 -7.22 -10.57
N GLY A 56 -19.17 -5.99 -10.14
CA GLY A 56 -19.02 -5.53 -8.75
C GLY A 56 -19.84 -6.29 -7.69
N ALA A 57 -20.91 -6.98 -8.07
CA ALA A 57 -21.77 -7.73 -7.14
C ALA A 57 -21.39 -9.21 -6.99
N ALA A 58 -20.84 -9.86 -8.02
CA ALA A 58 -20.63 -11.31 -8.06
C ALA A 58 -19.31 -11.78 -7.41
N ALA A 59 -18.35 -10.87 -7.20
CA ALA A 59 -16.99 -11.22 -6.80
C ALA A 59 -16.75 -11.30 -5.29
N ARG A 60 -17.78 -11.31 -4.43
CA ARG A 60 -17.64 -11.21 -2.95
C ARG A 60 -16.98 -12.43 -2.27
N HIS A 61 -16.79 -13.54 -2.98
CA HIS A 61 -16.27 -14.81 -2.43
C HIS A 61 -15.43 -15.63 -3.42
N ALA A 62 -14.88 -15.01 -4.48
CA ALA A 62 -14.11 -15.71 -5.49
C ALA A 62 -12.61 -15.59 -5.22
N THR A 63 -11.80 -16.59 -5.58
CA THR A 63 -10.34 -16.44 -5.62
C THR A 63 -9.93 -15.49 -6.75
N LEU A 64 -8.73 -14.89 -6.67
CA LEU A 64 -8.26 -13.94 -7.70
C LEU A 64 -8.32 -14.53 -9.11
N GLY A 65 -7.92 -15.79 -9.27
CA GLY A 65 -7.98 -16.46 -10.57
C GLY A 65 -9.40 -16.62 -11.10
N ALA A 66 -10.38 -16.92 -10.23
CA ALA A 66 -11.78 -17.02 -10.63
C ALA A 66 -12.34 -15.63 -11.01
N ALA A 67 -12.02 -14.59 -10.23
CA ALA A 67 -12.42 -13.22 -10.54
C ALA A 67 -11.82 -12.72 -11.87
N LEU A 68 -10.56 -13.03 -12.15
CA LEU A 68 -9.90 -12.68 -13.42
C LEU A 68 -10.58 -13.35 -14.62
N ARG A 69 -10.96 -14.62 -14.50
CA ARG A 69 -11.67 -15.37 -15.55
C ARG A 69 -13.08 -14.84 -15.77
N GLN A 70 -13.83 -14.62 -14.68
CA GLN A 70 -15.20 -14.11 -14.76
C GLN A 70 -15.25 -12.70 -15.37
N ALA A 71 -14.25 -11.88 -15.09
CA ALA A 71 -14.14 -10.55 -15.69
C ALA A 71 -13.62 -10.59 -17.13
N GLU A 72 -13.25 -11.75 -17.67
CA GLU A 72 -12.54 -11.89 -18.95
C GLU A 72 -11.34 -10.94 -19.06
N ALA A 73 -10.59 -10.78 -17.96
CA ALA A 73 -9.59 -9.74 -17.83
C ALA A 73 -8.52 -9.80 -18.94
N ALA A 74 -8.16 -8.66 -19.51
CA ALA A 74 -7.06 -8.53 -20.48
C ALA A 74 -5.68 -8.59 -19.80
N ALA A 75 -5.58 -8.09 -18.57
CA ALA A 75 -4.33 -8.00 -17.82
C ALA A 75 -4.58 -7.82 -16.32
N LEU A 76 -3.53 -8.05 -15.53
CA LEU A 76 -3.51 -7.78 -14.09
C LEU A 76 -2.43 -6.73 -13.74
N VAL A 77 -2.82 -5.70 -13.01
CA VAL A 77 -1.91 -4.76 -12.34
C VAL A 77 -1.93 -5.03 -10.83
N ILE A 78 -0.80 -5.44 -10.28
CA ILE A 78 -0.62 -5.67 -8.84
C ILE A 78 -0.14 -4.36 -8.21
N ALA A 79 -0.99 -3.74 -7.40
CA ALA A 79 -0.77 -2.47 -6.72
C ALA A 79 -0.97 -2.60 -5.20
N LEU A 80 -0.43 -3.69 -4.62
CA LEU A 80 -0.45 -3.99 -3.18
C LEU A 80 0.62 -3.22 -2.40
N HIS A 81 0.52 -3.27 -1.06
CA HIS A 81 1.56 -2.72 -0.20
C HIS A 81 2.90 -3.46 -0.45
N PRO A 82 4.07 -2.77 -0.50
CA PRO A 82 5.35 -3.41 -0.81
C PRO A 82 5.80 -4.55 0.12
N PHE A 83 5.17 -4.66 1.29
CA PHE A 83 5.44 -5.69 2.30
C PHE A 83 4.44 -6.84 2.26
N ASP A 84 3.42 -6.78 1.40
CA ASP A 84 2.47 -7.86 1.18
C ASP A 84 3.05 -8.88 0.18
N THR A 85 4.14 -9.54 0.58
CA THR A 85 4.85 -10.50 -0.28
C THR A 85 3.98 -11.69 -0.65
N ALA A 86 3.12 -12.13 0.28
CA ALA A 86 2.20 -13.24 0.06
C ALA A 86 1.13 -12.88 -0.97
N GLY A 87 0.46 -11.73 -0.82
CA GLY A 87 -0.53 -11.25 -1.77
C GLY A 87 0.06 -11.00 -3.16
N ILE A 88 1.27 -10.42 -3.23
CA ILE A 88 1.99 -10.24 -4.49
C ILE A 88 2.28 -11.59 -5.16
N ALA A 89 2.81 -12.57 -4.43
CA ALA A 89 3.11 -13.89 -4.97
C ALA A 89 1.84 -14.61 -5.47
N ALA A 90 0.77 -14.60 -4.67
CA ALA A 90 -0.51 -15.20 -5.04
C ALA A 90 -1.10 -14.54 -6.29
N ALA A 91 -1.03 -13.21 -6.41
CA ALA A 91 -1.53 -12.49 -7.56
C ALA A 91 -0.76 -12.80 -8.85
N ARG A 92 0.56 -12.93 -8.75
CA ARG A 92 1.39 -13.35 -9.89
C ARG A 92 1.09 -14.78 -10.32
N ALA A 93 0.91 -15.69 -9.36
CA ALA A 93 0.51 -17.07 -9.66
C ALA A 93 -0.85 -17.11 -10.37
N ALA A 94 -1.83 -16.35 -9.89
CA ALA A 94 -3.16 -16.27 -10.50
C ALA A 94 -3.11 -15.72 -11.95
N ALA A 95 -2.32 -14.67 -12.20
CA ALA A 95 -2.12 -14.16 -13.57
C ALA A 95 -1.42 -15.19 -14.47
N GLY A 96 -0.39 -15.86 -13.95
CA GLY A 96 0.33 -16.92 -14.68
C GLY A 96 -0.58 -18.07 -15.07
N SER A 97 -1.38 -18.59 -14.14
CA SER A 97 -2.35 -19.65 -14.41
C SER A 97 -3.47 -19.24 -15.37
N ALA A 98 -3.77 -17.94 -15.47
CA ALA A 98 -4.75 -17.40 -16.41
C ALA A 98 -4.14 -16.97 -17.76
N GLY A 99 -2.82 -17.10 -17.94
CA GLY A 99 -2.12 -16.66 -19.15
C GLY A 99 -2.16 -15.14 -19.37
N LEU A 100 -2.34 -14.35 -18.31
CA LEU A 100 -2.51 -12.90 -18.42
C LEU A 100 -1.19 -12.14 -18.28
N PRO A 101 -0.97 -11.09 -19.09
CA PRO A 101 0.06 -10.09 -18.82
C PRO A 101 -0.11 -9.52 -17.41
N CYS A 102 1.00 -9.42 -16.68
CA CYS A 102 1.03 -8.96 -15.30
C CYS A 102 2.05 -7.83 -15.11
N LEU A 103 1.59 -6.72 -14.53
CA LEU A 103 2.43 -5.58 -14.14
C LEU A 103 2.44 -5.43 -12.63
N THR A 104 3.60 -5.18 -12.03
CA THR A 104 3.65 -4.68 -10.64
C THR A 104 3.75 -3.16 -10.65
N LEU A 105 2.78 -2.48 -10.03
CA LEU A 105 2.83 -1.04 -9.76
C LEU A 105 3.40 -0.82 -8.35
N LEU A 106 4.68 -0.44 -8.29
CA LEU A 106 5.43 -0.32 -7.05
C LEU A 106 6.25 0.97 -7.04
N ARG A 107 5.75 1.94 -6.26
CA ARG A 107 6.44 3.21 -5.99
C ARG A 107 7.87 3.02 -5.44
N PRO A 108 8.82 3.94 -5.69
CA PRO A 108 10.17 3.88 -5.14
C PRO A 108 10.21 3.89 -3.61
N PRO A 109 11.27 3.36 -2.96
CA PRO A 109 11.47 3.52 -1.51
C PRO A 109 11.69 5.00 -1.17
N TRP A 110 11.45 5.38 0.09
CA TRP A 110 11.84 6.72 0.51
C TRP A 110 13.37 6.83 0.51
N PRO A 111 13.94 7.86 -0.14
CA PRO A 111 15.36 8.11 -0.05
C PRO A 111 15.75 8.45 1.40
N ARG A 112 17.04 8.32 1.70
CA ARG A 112 17.60 8.83 2.95
C ARG A 112 17.80 10.34 2.78
N ALA A 113 17.27 11.13 3.70
CA ALA A 113 17.50 12.58 3.69
C ALA A 113 18.87 12.92 4.30
N PRO A 114 19.51 14.03 3.89
CA PRO A 114 20.69 14.55 4.57
C PRO A 114 20.44 14.74 6.07
N GLY A 115 21.42 14.36 6.89
CA GLY A 115 21.33 14.45 8.36
C GLY A 115 20.36 13.45 9.03
N GLU A 116 19.69 12.58 8.26
CA GLU A 116 18.78 11.60 8.84
C GLU A 116 19.53 10.51 9.62
N GLN A 117 19.20 10.35 10.91
CA GLN A 117 19.72 9.30 11.78
C GLN A 117 19.03 7.95 11.52
N ARG A 118 19.12 7.45 10.29
CA ARG A 118 18.52 6.18 9.86
C ARG A 118 19.53 5.03 9.91
N VAL A 119 19.09 3.90 10.44
CA VAL A 119 19.72 2.58 10.27
C VAL A 119 18.74 1.68 9.51
N THR A 120 19.21 1.02 8.46
CA THR A 120 18.40 0.08 7.69
C THR A 120 18.60 -1.34 8.23
N VAL A 121 17.51 -2.06 8.51
CA VAL A 121 17.54 -3.46 8.93
C VAL A 121 16.79 -4.33 7.92
N ARG A 122 17.22 -5.58 7.71
CA ARG A 122 16.59 -6.46 6.71
C ARG A 122 15.15 -6.83 7.07
N ASN A 123 14.86 -6.99 8.36
CA ASN A 123 13.56 -7.42 8.89
C ASN A 123 13.43 -7.02 10.36
N ALA A 124 12.25 -7.21 10.95
CA ALA A 124 11.99 -6.87 12.35
C ALA A 124 12.85 -7.68 13.35
N ALA A 125 13.25 -8.92 13.02
CA ALA A 125 14.09 -9.72 13.90
C ALA A 125 15.50 -9.13 14.09
N ALA A 126 15.99 -8.35 13.13
CA ALA A 126 17.28 -7.67 13.23
C ALA A 126 17.24 -6.39 14.09
N LEU A 127 16.08 -5.96 14.59
CA LEU A 127 15.95 -4.73 15.39
C LEU A 127 16.76 -4.78 16.70
N ALA A 128 16.85 -5.96 17.34
CA ALA A 128 17.59 -6.13 18.60
C ALA A 128 19.10 -5.86 18.46
N ARG A 129 19.64 -5.89 17.22
CA ARG A 129 21.05 -5.61 16.95
C ARG A 129 21.36 -4.11 16.89
N VAL A 130 20.34 -3.26 16.74
CA VAL A 130 20.51 -1.82 16.51
C VAL A 130 19.82 -0.96 17.57
N ILE A 131 18.79 -1.49 18.22
CA ILE A 131 18.08 -0.83 19.32
C ILE A 131 18.67 -1.32 20.64
N PRO A 132 19.26 -0.43 21.46
CA PRO A 132 19.83 -0.82 22.73
C PRO A 132 18.75 -1.18 23.76
N PRO A 133 19.07 -2.04 24.75
CA PRO A 133 18.21 -2.31 25.90
C PRO A 133 17.74 -1.03 26.61
N GLY A 134 16.51 -1.04 27.11
CA GLY A 134 15.90 0.08 27.83
C GLY A 134 15.37 1.23 26.96
N ALA A 135 15.62 1.22 25.65
CA ALA A 135 15.18 2.27 24.73
C ALA A 135 13.64 2.42 24.67
N ARG A 136 13.19 3.63 24.36
CA ARG A 136 11.78 3.94 24.05
C ARG A 136 11.55 3.82 22.56
N VAL A 137 10.79 2.81 22.16
CA VAL A 137 10.57 2.49 20.75
C VAL A 137 9.13 2.80 20.37
N PHE A 138 8.95 3.65 19.37
CA PHE A 138 7.68 3.80 18.67
C PHE A 138 7.70 2.95 17.40
N ALA A 139 6.89 1.90 17.33
CA ALA A 139 6.79 1.03 16.16
C ALA A 139 5.51 1.30 15.37
N ALA A 140 5.70 1.68 14.10
CA ALA A 140 4.66 1.94 13.12
C ALA A 140 4.60 0.87 12.02
N THR A 141 4.80 -0.39 12.41
CA THR A 141 4.92 -1.53 11.50
C THR A 141 3.68 -2.43 11.41
N GLY A 142 2.62 -2.14 12.20
CA GLY A 142 1.41 -2.94 12.24
C GLY A 142 1.50 -4.11 13.23
N ARG A 143 0.70 -5.16 13.01
CA ARG A 143 0.64 -6.35 13.87
C ARG A 143 1.63 -7.43 13.45
N GLU A 144 2.02 -7.44 12.19
CA GLU A 144 2.78 -8.52 11.58
C GLU A 144 4.19 -8.64 12.17
N ASP A 145 4.78 -7.52 12.62
CA ASP A 145 6.10 -7.50 13.25
C ASP A 145 6.04 -7.64 14.79
N LEU A 146 4.86 -7.84 15.37
CA LEU A 146 4.65 -7.84 16.83
C LEU A 146 5.50 -8.91 17.54
N ALA A 147 5.59 -10.11 16.98
CA ALA A 147 6.37 -11.19 17.58
C ALA A 147 7.86 -10.87 17.68
N ALA A 148 8.41 -10.11 16.71
CA ALA A 148 9.80 -9.65 16.77
C ALA A 148 9.96 -8.48 17.74
N LEU A 149 9.02 -7.52 17.71
CA LEU A 149 9.05 -6.35 18.59
C LEU A 149 8.99 -6.74 20.07
N ARG A 150 8.20 -7.77 20.44
CA ARG A 150 8.12 -8.28 21.82
C ARG A 150 9.42 -8.87 22.37
N ARG A 151 10.38 -9.19 21.50
CA ARG A 151 11.70 -9.69 21.90
C ARG A 151 12.70 -8.58 22.19
N LEU A 152 12.34 -7.32 21.92
CA LEU A 152 13.17 -6.19 22.29
C LEU A 152 13.04 -5.95 23.79
N ASP A 153 14.19 -5.81 24.46
CA ASP A 153 14.23 -5.24 25.81
C ASP A 153 14.04 -3.71 25.72
N ALA A 154 12.80 -3.28 25.50
CA ALA A 154 12.47 -1.90 25.21
C ALA A 154 11.08 -1.50 25.71
N ARG A 155 10.89 -0.21 25.98
CA ARG A 155 9.57 0.36 26.25
C ARG A 155 8.86 0.58 24.90
N LEU A 156 7.84 -0.22 24.61
CA LEU A 156 7.19 -0.24 23.30
C LEU A 156 5.93 0.62 23.24
N TRP A 157 5.83 1.46 22.21
CA TRP A 157 4.61 2.08 21.73
C TRP A 157 4.26 1.55 20.35
N LEU A 158 3.10 0.92 20.21
CA LEU A 158 2.66 0.31 18.95
C LEU A 158 1.56 1.15 18.31
N ARG A 159 1.74 1.52 17.05
CA ARG A 159 0.69 2.10 16.21
C ARG A 159 -0.13 0.97 15.59
N LEU A 160 -1.36 0.79 16.07
CA LEU A 160 -2.32 -0.17 15.52
C LEU A 160 -3.58 0.57 15.05
N VAL A 161 -4.13 0.15 13.91
CA VAL A 161 -5.36 0.72 13.33
C VAL A 161 -6.62 0.09 13.94
N ALA A 162 -6.56 -1.18 14.37
CA ALA A 162 -7.72 -1.89 14.89
C ALA A 162 -8.10 -1.43 16.32
N PRO A 163 -9.38 -1.07 16.56
CA PRO A 163 -9.87 -0.77 17.90
C PRO A 163 -9.76 -2.00 18.84
N GLY A 164 -9.62 -1.74 20.14
CA GLY A 164 -9.64 -2.79 21.18
C GLY A 164 -8.36 -3.64 21.30
N ALA A 165 -7.36 -3.46 20.43
CA ALA A 165 -6.12 -4.22 20.52
C ALA A 165 -5.41 -3.99 21.87
N ARG A 166 -5.12 -5.06 22.61
CA ARG A 166 -4.26 -5.06 23.79
C ARG A 166 -3.04 -5.93 23.50
N VAL A 167 -1.86 -5.42 23.86
CA VAL A 167 -0.60 -6.15 23.73
C VAL A 167 0.11 -6.07 25.07
N ALA A 168 0.26 -7.20 25.74
CA ALA A 168 0.96 -7.27 27.02
C ALA A 168 2.40 -6.73 26.86
N GLY A 169 2.83 -5.85 27.76
CA GLY A 169 4.16 -5.24 27.71
C GLY A 169 4.34 -4.11 26.70
N ALA A 170 3.27 -3.66 26.01
CA ALA A 170 3.34 -2.53 25.08
C ALA A 170 2.18 -1.55 25.27
N ARG A 171 2.45 -0.26 25.02
CA ARG A 171 1.45 0.81 25.03
C ARG A 171 0.91 1.00 23.63
N ILE A 172 -0.40 1.13 23.47
CA ILE A 172 -1.00 1.36 22.16
C ILE A 172 -1.11 2.85 21.88
N ALA A 173 -0.45 3.31 20.81
CA ALA A 173 -0.62 4.64 20.28
C ALA A 173 -1.71 4.60 19.20
N ARG A 174 -2.97 4.88 19.59
CA ARG A 174 -4.09 4.90 18.64
C ARG A 174 -3.96 6.05 17.63
N GLY A 175 -4.34 5.78 16.39
CA GLY A 175 -4.41 6.79 15.33
C GLY A 175 -4.84 6.15 14.02
N ALA A 176 -5.74 6.84 13.30
CA ALA A 176 -6.18 6.44 11.98
C ALA A 176 -5.57 7.40 10.94
N PRO A 177 -5.22 6.92 9.73
CA PRO A 177 -4.86 7.80 8.63
C PRO A 177 -6.07 8.66 8.18
N PRO A 178 -5.84 9.79 7.51
CA PRO A 178 -4.54 10.33 7.10
C PRO A 178 -3.76 10.92 8.28
N PHE A 179 -2.46 10.67 8.31
CA PHE A 179 -1.56 11.25 9.32
C PHE A 179 -0.96 12.55 8.79
N THR A 180 -0.68 13.51 9.67
CA THR A 180 0.01 14.75 9.33
C THR A 180 1.30 14.89 10.13
N VAL A 181 2.29 15.62 9.59
CA VAL A 181 3.57 15.84 10.27
C VAL A 181 3.34 16.45 11.65
N ASP A 182 2.50 17.48 11.74
CA ASP A 182 2.18 18.16 13.01
C ASP A 182 1.56 17.22 14.04
N SER A 183 0.64 16.34 13.61
CA SER A 183 0.00 15.38 14.51
C SER A 183 1.01 14.36 15.05
N GLU A 184 1.93 13.90 14.21
CA GLU A 184 2.99 12.97 14.60
C GLU A 184 4.03 13.67 15.49
N MET A 185 4.37 14.93 15.21
CA MET A 185 5.25 15.72 16.07
C MET A 185 4.64 15.95 17.45
N ARG A 186 3.35 16.30 17.55
CA ARG A 186 2.65 16.42 18.85
C ARG A 186 2.68 15.10 19.62
N LEU A 187 2.45 13.99 18.93
CA LEU A 187 2.52 12.66 19.53
C LEU A 187 3.93 12.31 20.02
N PHE A 188 4.94 12.52 19.18
CA PHE A 188 6.33 12.21 19.51
C PHE A 188 6.88 13.11 20.61
N ARG A 189 6.45 14.37 20.73
CA ARG A 189 6.80 15.22 21.89
C ARG A 189 6.22 14.69 23.20
N ARG A 190 5.04 14.07 23.17
CA ARG A 190 4.42 13.42 24.34
C ARG A 190 5.07 12.07 24.65
N ILE A 191 5.29 11.25 23.62
CA ILE A 191 5.86 9.90 23.77
C ILE A 191 7.36 9.93 23.98
N ARG A 192 8.08 10.96 23.52
CA ARG A 192 9.55 11.11 23.53
C ARG A 192 10.26 9.79 23.19
N PRO A 193 10.00 9.18 22.02
CA PRO A 193 10.67 7.94 21.64
C PRO A 193 12.12 8.23 21.27
N ASP A 194 13.03 7.30 21.62
CA ASP A 194 14.42 7.32 21.17
C ASP A 194 14.52 6.81 19.73
N TRP A 195 13.64 5.86 19.39
CA TRP A 195 13.60 5.17 18.09
C TRP A 195 12.20 5.17 17.48
N LEU A 196 12.14 5.47 16.19
CA LEU A 196 11.01 5.16 15.32
C LEU A 196 11.35 3.90 14.50
N VAL A 197 10.53 2.86 14.61
CA VAL A 197 10.60 1.67 13.76
C VAL A 197 9.49 1.75 12.71
N LEU A 198 9.84 1.69 11.43
CA LEU A 198 8.86 1.61 10.35
C LEU A 198 9.39 0.83 9.15
N ARG A 199 8.47 0.43 8.28
CA ARG A 199 8.75 -0.23 6.99
C ARG A 199 9.00 0.82 5.92
N ASN A 200 9.97 0.59 5.02
CA ASN A 200 10.22 1.49 3.89
C ASN A 200 9.15 1.35 2.80
N ALA A 201 7.93 1.81 3.10
CA ALA A 201 6.78 1.69 2.23
C ALA A 201 6.88 2.62 1.02
N GLY A 202 7.58 3.76 1.11
CA GLY A 202 7.76 4.71 -0.01
C GLY A 202 6.53 5.54 -0.39
N GLY A 203 5.39 5.35 0.28
CA GLY A 203 4.14 6.05 -0.03
C GLY A 203 3.89 7.28 0.84
N PRO A 204 2.95 8.16 0.49
CA PRO A 204 2.67 9.36 1.27
C PRO A 204 2.02 9.08 2.64
N GLY A 205 1.24 8.00 2.77
CA GLY A 205 0.42 7.77 3.97
C GLY A 205 1.19 7.58 5.29
N ALA A 206 2.39 6.99 5.23
CA ALA A 206 3.25 6.77 6.40
C ALA A 206 4.42 7.77 6.49
N ARG A 207 4.67 8.54 5.42
CA ARG A 207 5.76 9.52 5.33
C ARG A 207 5.74 10.59 6.46
N PRO A 208 4.58 11.09 6.93
CA PRO A 208 4.52 12.04 8.03
C PRO A 208 5.24 11.61 9.32
N LYS A 209 5.28 10.31 9.63
CA LYS A 209 5.98 9.78 10.81
C LYS A 209 7.49 9.94 10.66
N LEU A 210 7.99 9.63 9.46
CA LEU A 210 9.41 9.74 9.13
C LEU A 210 9.86 11.20 9.19
N ASP A 211 9.09 12.11 8.61
CA ASP A 211 9.42 13.54 8.62
C ASP A 211 9.34 14.13 10.04
N ALA A 212 8.35 13.73 10.85
CA ALA A 212 8.26 14.14 12.25
C ALA A 212 9.43 13.61 13.10
N ALA A 213 9.86 12.37 12.88
CA ALA A 213 11.02 11.81 13.55
C ALA A 213 12.29 12.60 13.21
N ARG A 214 12.49 12.92 11.94
CA ARG A 214 13.60 13.75 11.48
C ARG A 214 13.59 15.13 12.13
N ALA A 215 12.44 15.81 12.14
CA ALA A 215 12.30 17.15 12.72
C ALA A 215 12.58 17.18 14.23
N LEU A 216 12.43 16.05 14.92
CA LEU A 216 12.65 15.92 16.36
C LEU A 216 13.97 15.21 16.71
N GLY A 217 14.82 14.89 15.72
CA GLY A 217 16.10 14.21 15.94
C GLY A 217 15.96 12.76 16.42
N ILE A 218 14.81 12.12 16.20
CA ILE A 218 14.53 10.74 16.60
C ILE A 218 15.24 9.78 15.64
N ARG A 219 15.91 8.75 16.17
CA ARG A 219 16.59 7.74 15.35
C ARG A 219 15.56 6.87 14.64
N VAL A 220 15.88 6.44 13.43
CA VAL A 220 14.97 5.64 12.60
C VAL A 220 15.58 4.26 12.34
N ALA A 221 14.93 3.21 12.82
CA ALA A 221 15.20 1.85 12.38
C ALA A 221 14.22 1.51 11.24
N MET A 222 14.73 1.63 10.01
CA MET A 222 13.95 1.42 8.79
C MET A 222 14.06 -0.04 8.36
N ILE A 223 12.95 -0.76 8.32
CA ILE A 223 12.90 -2.11 7.76
C ILE A 223 12.94 -2.00 6.24
N ALA A 224 13.95 -2.65 5.63
CA ALA A 224 14.13 -2.69 4.19
C ALA A 224 12.98 -3.45 3.51
N ARG A 225 12.72 -3.12 2.25
CA ARG A 225 11.72 -3.85 1.46
C ARG A 225 12.15 -5.30 1.28
N PRO A 226 11.22 -6.26 1.34
CA PRO A 226 11.52 -7.62 0.95
C PRO A 226 11.96 -7.68 -0.53
N PRO A 227 12.73 -8.70 -0.93
CA PRO A 227 13.04 -8.94 -2.34
C PRO A 227 11.75 -9.02 -3.17
N ARG A 228 11.76 -8.37 -4.33
CA ARG A 228 10.62 -8.37 -5.25
C ARG A 228 10.78 -9.50 -6.28
N PRO A 229 9.69 -10.19 -6.67
CA PRO A 229 9.71 -11.10 -7.81
C PRO A 229 10.09 -10.38 -9.13
N CYS A 230 10.83 -11.05 -10.02
CA CYS A 230 11.21 -10.56 -11.34
C CYS A 230 9.99 -10.30 -12.23
N GLY A 231 10.05 -9.36 -13.20
CA GLY A 231 8.97 -9.11 -14.17
C GLY A 231 8.66 -7.63 -14.40
N ALA A 232 7.62 -7.34 -15.17
CA ALA A 232 7.24 -5.99 -15.55
C ALA A 232 6.94 -5.12 -14.31
N LEU A 233 7.48 -3.90 -14.34
CA LEU A 233 7.40 -2.92 -13.26
C LEU A 233 6.99 -1.56 -13.81
N ALA A 234 6.06 -0.92 -13.12
CA ALA A 234 5.84 0.50 -13.17
C ALA A 234 6.08 1.09 -11.77
N THR A 235 6.70 2.25 -11.70
CA THR A 235 6.93 2.99 -10.46
C THR A 235 5.89 4.08 -10.23
N THR A 236 5.16 4.47 -11.28
CA THR A 236 4.08 5.46 -11.21
C THR A 236 2.80 4.97 -11.91
N PRO A 237 1.62 5.51 -11.55
CA PRO A 237 0.37 5.23 -12.27
C PRO A 237 0.45 5.56 -13.77
N GLU A 238 1.19 6.59 -14.16
CA GLU A 238 1.35 7.01 -15.56
C GLU A 238 2.18 5.99 -16.36
N GLU A 239 3.22 5.43 -15.76
CA GLU A 239 3.96 4.30 -16.34
C GLU A 239 3.07 3.06 -16.50
N ALA A 240 2.20 2.79 -15.53
CA ALA A 240 1.25 1.70 -15.62
C ALA A 240 0.23 1.93 -16.74
N CYS A 241 -0.30 3.16 -16.91
CA CYS A 241 -1.16 3.50 -18.04
C CYS A 241 -0.48 3.23 -19.38
N ARG A 242 0.77 3.71 -19.57
CA ARG A 242 1.53 3.45 -20.80
C ARG A 242 1.76 1.97 -21.05
N TRP A 243 1.95 1.16 -20.00
CA TRP A 243 2.04 -0.28 -20.14
C TRP A 243 0.72 -0.90 -20.59
N ILE A 244 -0.40 -0.49 -19.99
CA ILE A 244 -1.74 -0.92 -20.38
C ILE A 244 -2.01 -0.59 -21.86
N ASP A 245 -1.77 0.66 -22.28
CA ASP A 245 -2.03 1.12 -23.65
C ASP A 245 -1.31 0.28 -24.72
N ARG A 246 -0.11 -0.21 -24.40
CA ARG A 246 0.66 -1.07 -25.32
C ARG A 246 0.07 -2.47 -25.47
N ILE A 247 -0.63 -3.00 -24.46
CA ILE A 247 -1.13 -4.38 -24.45
C ILE A 247 -2.63 -4.47 -24.71
N THR A 248 -3.36 -3.37 -24.53
CA THR A 248 -4.76 -3.20 -24.90
C THR A 248 -4.88 -2.02 -25.86
N PRO A 249 -4.40 -2.15 -27.11
CA PRO A 249 -4.62 -1.10 -28.10
C PRO A 249 -6.12 -0.88 -28.27
N SER A 250 -6.57 0.38 -28.24
CA SER A 250 -7.94 0.71 -28.64
C SER A 250 -8.20 0.13 -30.04
N PRO A 251 -9.41 -0.38 -30.33
CA PRO A 251 -9.78 -0.61 -31.71
C PRO A 251 -9.57 0.71 -32.46
N ALA A 252 -8.76 0.68 -33.52
CA ALA A 252 -8.54 1.83 -34.37
C ALA A 252 -9.91 2.38 -34.79
N GLY A 253 -10.11 3.69 -34.59
CA GLY A 253 -11.27 4.40 -35.10
C GLY A 253 -11.28 4.45 -36.62
#